data_AF-A0A9E6ESM4-F1
#
_entry.id   AF-A0A9E6ESM4-F1
#
_cell.length_a   1.000
_cell.length_b   1.000
_cell.length_c   1.000
_cell.angle_alpha   90.00
_cell.angle_beta   90.00
_cell.angle_gamma   90.00
#
_symmetry.space_group_name_H-M   'P 1'
#
loop_
_entity.id
_entity.type
_entity.pdbx_description
1 polymer ?
#
loop_
_entity_poly.entity_id
_entity_poly.type
_entity_poly.pdbx_seq_one_letter_code
_entity_poly.pdbx_strand_id
1 'polypeptide(L)'
;FDAQKYILLIACAFLFSTVSTSFFLPIFGSISIFFVGSATQQVFEYVTSPAGDAFSPLFHKIVTLLYYALPNFSVFDLKVNAIYGVALSLSGLSLVSGYFIIYTALLLTISSIIFSRREIQ
;
A
#
# COMPACT_ATOMS: atom_id res chain seq x y z
N PHE A 1 -1.96 -10.67 11.06
CA PHE A 1 -1.72 -9.96 9.79
C PHE A 1 -2.28 -8.53 9.80
N ASP A 2 -3.44 -8.28 10.43
CA ASP A 2 -3.99 -6.92 10.59
C ASP A 2 -2.99 -5.91 11.22
N ALA A 3 -2.17 -6.35 12.18
CA ALA A 3 -1.11 -5.50 12.75
C ALA A 3 -0.09 -5.02 11.70
N GLN A 4 0.33 -5.86 10.74
CA GLN A 4 1.28 -5.49 9.69
C GLN A 4 0.69 -4.43 8.76
N LYS A 5 -0.60 -4.57 8.41
CA LYS A 5 -1.34 -3.57 7.64
C LYS A 5 -1.32 -2.21 8.33
N TYR A 6 -1.62 -2.16 9.63
CA TYR A 6 -1.64 -0.90 10.37
C TYR A 6 -0.25 -0.29 10.57
N ILE A 7 0.78 -1.10 10.78
CA ILE A 7 2.17 -0.60 10.86
C ILE A 7 2.58 0.04 9.54
N LEU A 8 2.26 -0.61 8.41
CA LEU A 8 2.56 -0.05 7.10
C LEU A 8 1.78 1.24 6.83
N LEU A 9 0.52 1.31 7.25
CA LEU A 9 -0.29 2.53 7.19
C LEU A 9 0.34 3.68 8.00
N ILE A 10 0.83 3.39 9.21
CA ILE A 10 1.53 4.36 10.05
C ILE A 10 2.84 4.82 9.39
N ALA A 11 3.57 3.94 8.70
CA ALA A 11 4.75 4.34 7.93
C ALA A 11 4.40 5.34 6.80
N CYS A 12 3.26 5.18 6.13
CA CYS A 12 2.75 6.19 5.19
C CYS A 12 2.40 7.50 5.89
N ALA A 13 1.76 7.44 7.06
CA ALA A 13 1.43 8.62 7.86
C ALA A 13 2.68 9.41 8.26
N PHE A 14 3.74 8.73 8.67
CA PHE A 14 5.04 9.34 8.97
C PHE A 14 5.61 10.05 7.74
N LEU A 15 5.59 9.40 6.58
CA LEU A 15 6.05 10.02 5.34
C LEU A 15 5.29 11.32 5.05
N PHE A 16 3.97 11.32 5.14
CA PHE A 16 3.18 12.53 4.96
C PHE A 16 3.46 13.61 6.01
N SER A 17 3.75 13.20 7.25
CA SER A 17 4.15 14.12 8.32
C SER A 17 5.48 14.82 8.04
N THR A 18 6.40 14.17 7.30
CA THR A 18 7.69 14.79 6.97
C THR A 18 7.53 15.95 5.98
N VAL A 19 6.50 15.91 5.14
CA VAL A 19 6.23 16.92 4.09
C VAL A 19 5.26 17.99 4.58
N SER A 20 4.31 17.63 5.46
CA SER A 20 3.30 18.58 5.90
C SER A 20 3.80 19.55 6.97
N THR A 21 3.22 20.76 6.96
CA THR A 21 3.33 21.75 8.05
C THR A 21 2.11 21.71 8.99
N SER A 22 1.08 20.93 8.65
CA SER A 22 -0.16 20.79 9.41
C SER A 22 -0.52 19.31 9.61
N PHE A 23 -1.37 19.01 10.59
CA PHE A 23 -1.88 17.66 10.83
C PHE A 23 -2.84 17.16 9.74
N PHE A 24 -3.29 18.04 8.84
CA PHE A 24 -4.31 17.71 7.84
C PHE A 24 -3.83 16.63 6.85
N LEU A 25 -2.67 16.82 6.22
CA LEU A 25 -2.17 15.89 5.19
C LEU A 25 -1.88 14.49 5.75
N PRO A 26 -1.22 14.32 6.91
CA PRO A 26 -1.01 12.99 7.48
C PRO A 26 -2.33 12.25 7.79
N ILE A 27 -3.33 12.94 8.32
CA ILE A 27 -4.63 12.33 8.66
C ILE A 27 -5.39 11.93 7.40
N PHE A 28 -5.70 12.89 6.53
CA PHE A 28 -6.51 12.63 5.34
C PHE A 28 -5.76 11.75 4.33
N GLY A 29 -4.44 11.94 4.19
CA GLY A 29 -3.60 11.09 3.37
C GLY A 29 -3.62 9.64 3.85
N SER A 30 -3.51 9.39 5.16
CA SER A 30 -3.59 8.02 5.70
C SER A 30 -4.97 7.40 5.46
N ILE A 31 -6.06 8.17 5.64
CA ILE A 31 -7.41 7.70 5.33
C ILE A 31 -7.53 7.33 3.84
N SER A 32 -7.03 8.18 2.93
CA SER A 32 -7.02 7.90 1.50
C SER A 32 -6.20 6.64 1.16
N ILE A 33 -5.01 6.49 1.74
CA ILE A 33 -4.17 5.30 1.56
C ILE A 33 -4.88 4.06 2.10
N PHE A 34 -5.59 4.15 3.22
CA PHE A 34 -6.37 3.04 3.77
C PHE A 34 -7.44 2.55 2.78
N PHE A 35 -8.22 3.47 2.21
CA PHE A 35 -9.25 3.11 1.22
C PHE A 35 -8.64 2.56 -0.06
N VAL A 36 -7.69 3.29 -0.65
CA VAL A 36 -7.08 2.89 -1.93
C VAL A 36 -6.32 1.58 -1.76
N GLY A 37 -5.49 1.44 -0.74
CA GLY A 37 -4.73 0.22 -0.48
C GLY A 37 -5.61 -0.98 -0.17
N SER A 38 -6.82 -0.79 0.35
CA SER A 38 -7.77 -1.89 0.58
C SER A 38 -8.54 -2.32 -0.68
N ALA A 39 -8.69 -1.42 -1.67
CA ALA A 39 -9.44 -1.69 -2.89
C ALA A 39 -8.55 -1.91 -4.13
N THR A 40 -7.26 -1.54 -4.08
CA THR A 40 -6.37 -1.48 -5.25
C THR A 40 -6.26 -2.81 -5.99
N GLN A 41 -6.25 -3.94 -5.28
CA GLN A 41 -6.24 -5.28 -5.88
C GLN A 41 -7.46 -5.51 -6.78
N GLN A 42 -8.66 -5.26 -6.25
CA GLN A 42 -9.92 -5.51 -6.94
C GLN A 42 -10.08 -4.58 -8.14
N VAL A 43 -9.67 -3.32 -8.01
CA VAL A 43 -9.67 -2.35 -9.11
C VAL A 43 -8.70 -2.80 -10.21
N PHE A 44 -7.49 -3.21 -9.86
CA PHE A 44 -6.50 -3.68 -10.82
C PHE A 44 -6.97 -4.93 -11.59
N GLU A 45 -7.54 -5.91 -10.88
CA GLU A 45 -8.13 -7.11 -11.48
C GLU A 45 -9.29 -6.77 -12.41
N TYR A 46 -10.20 -5.88 -12.00
CA TYR A 46 -11.34 -5.47 -12.81
C TYR A 46 -10.89 -4.77 -14.10
N VAL A 47 -9.93 -3.84 -14.00
CA VAL A 47 -9.43 -3.08 -15.16
C VAL A 47 -8.61 -3.97 -16.11
N THR A 48 -7.95 -5.01 -15.61
CA THR A 48 -7.20 -5.95 -16.47
C THR A 48 -8.08 -7.07 -17.05
N SER A 49 -9.32 -7.21 -16.55
CA SER A 49 -10.28 -8.18 -17.07
C SER A 49 -10.86 -7.73 -18.42
N PRO A 50 -11.52 -8.63 -19.18
CA PRO A 50 -12.21 -8.27 -20.42
C PRO A 50 -13.29 -7.18 -20.25
N ALA A 51 -13.82 -7.01 -19.03
CA ALA A 51 -14.75 -5.91 -18.73
C ALA A 51 -14.06 -4.53 -18.70
N GLY A 52 -12.73 -4.51 -18.54
CA GLY A 52 -11.89 -3.32 -18.53
C GLY A 52 -11.59 -2.76 -19.93
N ASP A 53 -11.83 -3.52 -21.00
CA ASP A 53 -11.55 -3.10 -22.38
C ASP A 53 -12.32 -1.84 -22.82
N ALA A 54 -13.39 -1.50 -22.09
CA ALA A 54 -14.14 -0.25 -22.29
C ALA A 54 -13.39 1.01 -21.81
N PHE A 55 -12.35 0.87 -20.99
CA PHE A 55 -11.58 2.01 -20.47
C PHE A 55 -10.47 2.44 -21.43
N SER A 56 -10.10 3.72 -21.34
CA SER A 56 -9.01 4.25 -22.16
C SER A 56 -7.65 3.61 -21.82
N PRO A 57 -6.70 3.56 -22.76
CA PRO A 57 -5.33 3.08 -22.48
C PRO A 57 -4.62 3.90 -21.39
N LEU A 58 -4.96 5.19 -21.27
CA LEU A 58 -4.43 6.06 -20.22
C LEU A 58 -4.91 5.63 -18.84
N PHE A 59 -6.19 5.26 -18.72
CA PHE A 59 -6.76 4.79 -17.46
C PHE A 59 -6.06 3.51 -16.97
N HIS A 60 -5.83 2.54 -17.86
CA HIS A 60 -5.09 1.32 -17.55
C HIS A 60 -3.68 1.62 -17.01
N LYS A 61 -2.97 2.58 -17.61
CA LYS A 61 -1.64 2.98 -17.16
C LYS A 61 -1.68 3.61 -15.77
N ILE A 62 -2.65 4.48 -15.49
CA ILE A 62 -2.79 5.13 -14.18
C ILE A 62 -3.10 4.08 -13.10
N VAL A 63 -4.02 3.16 -13.37
CA VAL A 63 -4.38 2.10 -12.41
C VAL A 63 -3.19 1.19 -12.12
N THR A 64 -2.46 0.77 -13.17
CA THR A 64 -1.24 -0.02 -13.01
C THR A 64 -0.17 0.73 -12.20
N LEU A 65 0.04 2.02 -12.48
CA LEU A 65 0.99 2.84 -11.74
C LEU A 65 0.61 2.95 -10.26
N LEU A 66 -0.66 3.22 -9.95
CA LEU A 66 -1.15 3.34 -8.58
C LEU A 66 -1.05 2.01 -7.83
N TYR A 67 -1.33 0.88 -8.49
CA TYR A 67 -1.21 -0.46 -7.91
C TYR A 67 0.22 -0.77 -7.44
N TYR A 68 1.24 -0.34 -8.19
CA TYR A 68 2.65 -0.53 -7.80
C TYR A 68 3.21 0.58 -6.92
N ALA A 69 2.66 1.80 -6.98
CA ALA A 69 3.15 2.91 -6.16
C ALA A 69 2.60 2.84 -4.73
N LEU A 70 1.35 2.43 -4.56
CA LEU A 70 0.66 2.44 -3.27
C LEU A 70 0.73 1.06 -2.60
N PRO A 71 0.76 1.01 -1.26
CA PRO A 71 0.76 -0.25 -0.54
C PRO A 71 -0.57 -0.99 -0.77
N ASN A 72 -0.49 -2.23 -1.24
CA ASN A 72 -1.64 -3.10 -1.40
C ASN A 72 -1.90 -3.85 -0.11
N PHE A 73 -2.98 -3.49 0.58
CA PHE A 73 -3.34 -4.09 1.86
C PHE A 73 -4.06 -5.43 1.75
N SER A 74 -4.58 -5.78 0.57
CA SER A 74 -5.23 -7.07 0.34
C SER A 74 -4.24 -8.25 0.49
N VAL A 75 -2.93 -8.00 0.32
CA VAL A 75 -1.86 -8.99 0.52
C VAL A 75 -1.78 -9.49 1.98
N PHE A 76 -2.24 -8.67 2.94
CA PHE A 76 -2.27 -9.05 4.35
C PHE A 76 -3.53 -9.83 4.74
N ASP A 77 -4.52 -9.95 3.85
CA ASP A 77 -5.77 -10.65 4.14
C ASP A 77 -5.66 -12.15 3.90
N LEU A 78 -4.92 -12.82 4.78
CA LEU A 78 -4.76 -14.28 4.76
C LEU A 78 -6.03 -15.03 5.22
N LYS A 79 -7.08 -14.31 5.65
CA LYS A 79 -8.36 -14.92 6.05
C LYS A 79 -9.06 -15.53 4.83
N VAL A 80 -8.90 -14.92 3.65
CA VAL A 80 -9.41 -15.46 2.38
C VAL A 80 -8.90 -16.89 2.15
N ASN A 81 -7.60 -17.14 2.33
CA ASN A 81 -7.00 -18.46 2.14
C ASN A 81 -7.52 -19.49 3.16
N ALA A 82 -7.75 -19.07 4.41
CA ALA A 82 -8.27 -19.93 5.47
C ALA A 82 -9.74 -20.35 5.22
N ILE A 83 -10.56 -19.45 4.66
CA ILE A 83 -11.98 -19.72 4.36
C ILE A 83 -12.12 -20.74 3.23
N TYR A 84 -11.26 -20.68 2.21
CA TYR A 84 -11.28 -21.62 1.09
C TYR A 84 -10.51 -22.94 1.36
N GLY A 85 -10.02 -23.16 2.59
CA GLY A 85 -9.29 -24.37 2.96
C GLY A 85 -7.95 -24.53 2.25
N VAL A 86 -7.41 -23.46 1.67
CA VAL A 86 -6.11 -23.47 1.00
C VAL A 86 -5.04 -23.46 2.10
N ALA A 87 -4.23 -24.53 2.14
CA ALA A 87 -3.14 -24.63 3.09
C ALA A 87 -2.20 -23.42 2.93
N LEU A 88 -1.99 -22.68 4.03
CA LEU A 88 -1.02 -21.59 4.07
C LEU A 88 0.38 -22.16 3.82
N SER A 89 0.89 -21.93 2.61
CA SER A 89 2.25 -22.31 2.28
C SER A 89 3.23 -21.40 3.04
N LEU A 90 4.29 -22.00 3.60
CA LEU A 90 5.39 -21.24 4.20
C LEU A 90 6.00 -20.23 3.21
N SER A 91 6.00 -20.56 1.92
CA SER A 91 6.41 -19.66 0.84
C SER A 91 5.50 -18.42 0.75
N GLY A 92 4.18 -18.58 0.78
CA GLY A 92 3.23 -17.46 0.79
C GLY A 92 3.44 -16.54 2.00
N LEU A 93 3.65 -17.12 3.18
CA LEU A 93 3.91 -16.35 4.40
C LEU A 93 5.22 -15.54 4.32
N SER A 94 6.26 -16.14 3.74
CA SER A 94 7.55 -15.48 3.54
C SER A 94 7.45 -14.31 2.55
N LEU A 95 6.64 -14.45 1.49
CA LEU A 95 6.40 -13.39 0.52
C LEU A 95 5.65 -12.20 1.15
N VAL A 96 4.59 -12.46 1.91
CA VAL A 96 3.84 -11.40 2.62
C VAL A 96 4.73 -10.66 3.61
N SER A 97 5.58 -11.39 4.33
CA SER A 97 6.52 -10.82 5.30
C SER A 97 7.61 -9.99 4.60
N GLY A 98 8.15 -10.50 3.49
CA GLY A 98 9.12 -9.78 2.66
C GLY A 98 8.54 -8.49 2.08
N TYR A 99 7.31 -8.57 1.54
CA TYR A 99 6.57 -7.40 1.05
C TYR A 99 6.42 -6.34 2.14
N PHE A 100 5.98 -6.73 3.34
CA PHE A 100 5.87 -5.84 4.50
C PHE A 100 7.19 -5.15 4.86
N ILE A 101 8.27 -5.91 4.98
CA ILE A 101 9.59 -5.38 5.38
C ILE A 101 10.08 -4.38 4.35
N ILE A 102 10.05 -4.73 3.06
CA ILE A 102 10.56 -3.89 1.98
C ILE A 102 9.79 -2.57 1.91
N TYR A 103 8.45 -2.63 1.88
CA TYR A 103 7.62 -1.43 1.76
C TYR A 103 7.78 -0.51 2.98
N THR A 104 7.78 -1.08 4.18
CA THR A 104 7.94 -0.31 5.42
C THR A 104 9.31 0.33 5.49
N ALA A 105 10.38 -0.42 5.20
CA ALA A 105 11.74 0.09 5.20
C ALA A 105 11.92 1.22 4.17
N LEU A 106 11.37 1.07 2.97
CA LEU A 106 11.41 2.10 1.94
C LEU A 106 10.71 3.39 2.39
N LEU A 107 9.49 3.30 2.91
CA LEU A 107 8.74 4.47 3.39
C LEU A 107 9.45 5.19 4.54
N LEU A 108 9.97 4.44 5.52
CA LEU A 108 10.67 5.03 6.66
C LEU A 108 12.03 5.62 6.26
N THR A 109 12.74 5.00 5.33
CA THR A 109 14.01 5.54 4.79
C THR A 109 13.77 6.86 4.08
N ILE A 110 12.75 6.93 3.21
CA ILE A 110 12.39 8.18 2.53
C ILE A 110 11.98 9.24 3.56
N SER A 111 11.16 8.87 4.54
CA SER A 111 10.75 9.77 5.62
C SER A 111 11.97 10.34 6.36
N SER A 112 12.92 9.48 6.73
CA SER A 112 14.15 9.89 7.43
C SER A 112 15.01 10.85 6.58
N ILE A 113 15.17 10.58 5.28
CA ILE A 113 15.92 11.44 4.36
C ILE A 113 15.27 12.83 4.22
N ILE A 114 13.94 12.88 4.10
CA ILE A 114 13.21 14.15 3.99
C ILE A 114 13.36 14.94 5.29
N PHE A 115 13.22 14.27 6.43
CA PHE A 115 13.31 14.88 7.76
C PHE A 115 14.72 15.44 8.02
N SER A 116 15.77 14.66 7.72
CA SER A 116 17.16 15.10 7.93
C SER A 116 17.50 16.35 7.12
N ARG A 117 16.90 16.53 5.94
CA ARG A 117 17.11 17.74 5.13
C ARG A 117 16.43 18.98 5.71
N ARG A 118 15.34 18.81 6.47
CA ARG A 118 14.63 19.93 7.13
C ARG A 118 15.36 20.41 8.37
N GLU A 119 15.95 19.52 9.16
CA GLU A 119 16.70 19.93 10.37
C GLU A 119 18.04 20.62 10.08
N ILE A 120 18.57 20.46 8.87
CA ILE A 120 19.83 21.11 8.44
C ILE A 120 19.59 22.56 7.95
N GLN A 121 18.34 22.95 7.70
CA GLN A 121 17.95 24.33 7.31
C GLN A 121 17.51 25.16 8.51
#